data_AF-A0A7C4V449-F1
#
_entry.id   AF-A0A7C4V449-F1
#
_cell.length_a   1.000
_cell.length_b   1.000
_cell.length_c   1.000
_cell.angle_alpha   90.00
_cell.angle_beta   90.00
_cell.angle_gamma   90.00
#
_symmetry.space_group_name_H-M   'P 1'
#
loop_
_entity.id
_entity.type
_entity.pdbx_description
1 polymer ?
#
loop_
_entity_poly.entity_id
_entity_poly.type
_entity_poly.pdbx_seq_one_letter_code
_entity_poly.pdbx_strand_id
1 'polypeptide(L)'
;MERPLSPHDQELRMARWTVHVIAPADAPAEGLPALDDEDIAFLPAFWRRNKVPILTLACAAPAHEWWEVPALATALRAEEESFARQRAEFELVRRAWAEEGITAMFIKAAGLPPSFPHTSDNLDVYIPPAKEDMARRLLRRLGYVELRNIEEPHKYLFKRFRFGEEVCAVHLHLRLEWSVSFLHEEQAWERRGPAPDDAGFCVPSPEDALLITLAHALYENKCLKLGDVLRVHACLRRGALDWAYIWGTVRSKGWEAGLAFALLAHDKLERVLYAAPALPAEQREQAERALRGIWRRPALEHLAMPARFPLPVRFTFSKGLFFAKMLSDENVPWPARLADAGTHLVTGTKLKLHLHSQPAMLVALSGVDGSGKTTQAQALVHAFRQCGIRARYVWSRGGSSPLAGRMIALGKRLLGRRAGPPSAGPSTEEGREALFRHPLARRLWPWLVWLDLTCQYAYRVRWPLLRGNVVVCDRYLLDALAEMGARLEDAGILRRLPARLLLWLNPRPQRGFVLAVDPKKARARQPAELQQGTLGLAQRQAELYNVLAGKLGYQVIDGEDEAEHVSDTLVYEVLSGYFAGFRTALNALLLSNPKQCSAGREYPPHLPPRPAPMPFPWREQPCAPEDHIP
;
A
#
# COMPACT_ATOMS: atom_id res chain seq x y z
N MET A 1 30.36 36.26 -6.05
CA MET A 1 30.00 35.11 -5.20
C MET A 1 28.55 35.28 -4.80
N GLU A 2 27.64 34.75 -5.58
CA GLU A 2 26.22 34.69 -5.21
C GLU A 2 26.09 33.81 -3.98
N ARG A 3 25.35 34.27 -2.96
CA ARG A 3 25.04 33.44 -1.80
C ARG A 3 24.25 32.23 -2.31
N PRO A 4 24.49 31.01 -1.79
CA PRO A 4 23.61 29.89 -2.07
C PRO A 4 22.18 30.31 -1.73
N LEU A 5 21.28 30.14 -2.70
CA LEU A 5 19.86 30.48 -2.54
C LEU A 5 19.30 29.71 -1.36
N SER A 6 18.36 30.33 -0.64
CA SER A 6 17.68 29.60 0.42
C SER A 6 16.90 28.44 -0.24
N PRO A 7 16.77 27.27 0.42
CA PRO A 7 15.99 26.15 -0.11
C PRO A 7 14.56 26.53 -0.51
N HIS A 8 14.03 27.59 0.10
CA HIS A 8 12.74 28.16 -0.23
C HIS A 8 12.70 28.81 -1.62
N ASP A 9 13.74 29.57 -1.99
CA ASP A 9 13.80 30.29 -3.27
C ASP A 9 14.00 29.30 -4.43
N GLN A 10 14.75 28.23 -4.18
CA GLN A 10 14.92 27.10 -5.10
C GLN A 10 13.58 26.44 -5.44
N GLU A 11 12.80 26.08 -4.41
CA GLU A 11 11.50 25.44 -4.57
C GLU A 11 10.48 26.32 -5.28
N LEU A 12 10.50 27.62 -5.01
CA LEU A 12 9.62 28.57 -5.67
C LEU A 12 9.97 28.72 -7.16
N ARG A 13 11.26 28.75 -7.49
CA ARG A 13 11.74 28.76 -8.88
C ARG A 13 11.32 27.49 -9.62
N MET A 14 11.51 26.31 -9.04
CA MET A 14 11.04 25.04 -9.61
C MET A 14 9.52 25.02 -9.82
N ALA A 15 8.74 25.58 -8.87
CA ALA A 15 7.29 25.67 -8.99
C ALA A 15 6.87 26.55 -10.18
N ARG A 16 7.50 27.71 -10.36
CA ARG A 16 7.22 28.62 -11.49
C ARG A 16 7.52 27.99 -12.84
N TRP A 17 8.67 27.33 -12.97
CA TRP A 17 8.99 26.58 -14.20
C TRP A 17 8.01 25.43 -14.45
N THR A 18 7.61 24.69 -13.40
CA THR A 18 6.59 23.64 -13.52
C THR A 18 5.28 24.20 -14.07
N VAL A 19 4.83 25.36 -13.57
CA VAL A 19 3.59 26.01 -14.01
C VAL A 19 3.73 26.53 -15.44
N HIS A 20 4.87 27.16 -15.79
CA HIS A 20 5.14 27.63 -17.14
C HIS A 20 5.05 26.49 -18.18
N VAL A 21 5.61 25.33 -17.86
CA VAL A 21 5.57 24.16 -18.76
C VAL A 21 4.15 23.61 -18.94
N ILE A 22 3.30 23.69 -17.91
CA ILE A 22 1.92 23.20 -17.98
C ILE A 22 1.00 24.21 -18.68
N ALA A 23 1.15 25.50 -18.37
CA ALA A 23 0.25 26.56 -18.81
C ALA A 23 1.05 27.82 -19.22
N PRO A 24 1.80 27.77 -20.35
CA PRO A 24 2.70 28.86 -20.74
C PRO A 24 1.97 30.18 -21.02
N ALA A 25 0.70 30.12 -21.42
CA ALA A 25 -0.13 31.31 -21.64
C ALA A 25 -0.50 32.02 -20.33
N ASP A 26 -0.68 31.29 -19.24
CA ASP A 26 -1.03 31.83 -17.91
C ASP A 26 0.20 32.21 -17.08
N ALA A 27 1.35 31.61 -17.38
CA ALA A 27 2.62 31.84 -16.70
C ALA A 27 3.75 31.93 -17.73
N PRO A 28 4.00 33.12 -18.33
CA PRO A 28 5.05 33.28 -19.32
C PRO A 28 6.44 33.08 -18.71
N ALA A 29 7.40 32.62 -19.53
CA ALA A 29 8.79 32.42 -19.09
C ALA A 29 9.53 33.74 -18.79
N GLU A 30 9.00 34.87 -19.24
CA GLU A 30 9.63 36.18 -19.10
C GLU A 30 9.89 36.51 -17.62
N GLY A 31 11.17 36.74 -17.29
CA GLY A 31 11.60 37.05 -15.93
C GLY A 31 11.73 35.83 -14.99
N LEU A 32 11.54 34.60 -15.48
CA LEU A 32 11.85 33.42 -14.69
C LEU A 32 13.37 33.20 -14.58
N PRO A 33 13.94 33.07 -13.36
CA PRO A 33 15.35 32.72 -13.21
C PRO A 33 15.58 31.31 -13.75
N ALA A 34 16.66 31.13 -14.52
CA ALA A 34 17.03 29.83 -15.08
C ALA A 34 17.20 28.76 -13.99
N LEU A 35 16.86 27.51 -14.33
CA LEU A 35 17.19 26.36 -13.50
C LEU A 35 18.63 25.93 -13.77
N ASP A 36 19.38 25.67 -12.71
CA ASP A 36 20.70 25.04 -12.82
C ASP A 36 20.59 23.51 -12.86
N ASP A 37 21.71 22.81 -13.08
CA ASP A 37 21.74 21.35 -13.16
C ASP A 37 21.27 20.68 -11.85
N GLU A 38 21.50 21.31 -10.70
CA GLU A 38 21.08 20.81 -9.40
C GLU A 38 19.56 20.89 -9.23
N ASP A 39 18.95 22.01 -9.63
CA ASP A 39 17.51 22.18 -9.68
C ASP A 39 16.86 21.11 -10.55
N ILE A 40 17.36 20.93 -11.78
CA ILE A 40 16.84 19.98 -12.76
C ILE A 40 16.94 18.56 -12.21
N ALA A 41 18.05 18.20 -11.57
CA ALA A 41 18.22 16.90 -10.93
C ALA A 41 17.23 16.68 -9.76
N PHE A 42 16.80 17.75 -9.08
CA PHE A 42 15.89 17.68 -7.94
C PHE A 42 14.40 17.69 -8.33
N LEU A 43 14.04 18.14 -9.54
CA LEU A 43 12.65 18.23 -10.02
C LEU A 43 11.81 16.96 -9.77
N PRO A 44 12.27 15.72 -10.04
CA PRO A 44 11.46 14.52 -9.79
C PRO A 44 11.08 14.34 -8.31
N ALA A 45 12.00 14.64 -7.40
CA ALA A 45 11.73 14.58 -5.97
C ALA A 45 10.76 15.70 -5.55
N PHE A 46 10.93 16.89 -6.09
CA PHE A 46 10.05 18.04 -5.87
C PHE A 46 8.61 17.77 -6.35
N TRP A 47 8.43 17.27 -7.58
CA TRP A 47 7.13 16.91 -8.15
C TRP A 47 6.44 15.80 -7.35
N ARG A 48 7.17 14.74 -6.99
CA ARG A 48 6.64 13.65 -6.14
C ARG A 48 6.15 14.17 -4.79
N ARG A 49 6.95 15.02 -4.12
CA ARG A 49 6.60 15.62 -2.82
C ARG A 49 5.36 16.52 -2.92
N ASN A 50 5.21 17.20 -4.05
CA ASN A 50 4.10 18.11 -4.33
C ASN A 50 2.94 17.49 -5.13
N LYS A 51 2.94 16.16 -5.33
CA LYS A 51 1.89 15.41 -6.06
C LYS A 51 1.56 16.02 -7.43
N VAL A 52 2.58 16.47 -8.15
CA VAL A 52 2.53 16.89 -9.56
C VAL A 52 2.86 15.67 -10.42
N PRO A 53 1.95 15.18 -11.28
CA PRO A 53 2.26 14.08 -12.19
C PRO A 53 3.22 14.54 -13.29
N ILE A 54 4.27 13.76 -13.54
CA ILE A 54 5.21 13.99 -14.64
C ILE A 54 4.49 13.78 -15.98
N LEU A 55 3.53 12.85 -16.04
CA LEU A 55 2.68 12.66 -17.23
C LEU A 55 1.87 13.90 -17.59
N THR A 56 1.44 14.70 -16.61
CA THR A 56 0.76 15.99 -16.89
C THR A 56 1.71 16.96 -17.60
N LEU A 57 2.96 17.06 -17.14
CA LEU A 57 4.00 17.89 -17.76
C LEU A 57 4.37 17.41 -19.16
N ALA A 58 4.57 16.09 -19.33
CA ALA A 58 4.90 15.51 -20.63
C ALA A 58 3.76 15.64 -21.65
N CYS A 59 2.50 15.58 -21.18
CA CYS A 59 1.33 15.83 -22.02
C CYS A 59 1.23 17.30 -22.44
N ALA A 60 1.54 18.25 -21.55
CA ALA A 60 1.48 19.68 -21.84
C ALA A 60 2.63 20.14 -22.75
N ALA A 61 3.84 19.59 -22.57
CA ALA A 61 5.03 19.96 -23.32
C ALA A 61 5.84 18.71 -23.76
N PRO A 62 5.36 17.97 -24.78
CA PRO A 62 5.95 16.70 -25.20
C PRO A 62 7.37 16.86 -25.79
N ALA A 63 7.68 18.02 -26.35
CA ALA A 63 8.96 18.34 -26.97
C ALA A 63 9.91 19.15 -26.06
N HIS A 64 9.62 19.23 -24.76
CA HIS A 64 10.47 19.99 -23.83
C HIS A 64 11.84 19.32 -23.65
N GLU A 65 12.91 20.11 -23.66
CA GLU A 65 14.31 19.66 -23.50
C GLU A 65 14.56 18.87 -22.20
N TRP A 66 13.69 19.05 -21.20
CA TRP A 66 13.71 18.29 -19.95
C TRP A 66 13.66 16.78 -20.17
N TRP A 67 13.00 16.31 -21.23
CA TRP A 67 12.89 14.88 -21.51
C TRP A 67 14.16 14.27 -22.11
N GLU A 68 15.15 15.09 -22.46
CA GLU A 68 16.50 14.65 -22.84
C GLU A 68 17.40 14.44 -21.61
N VAL A 69 17.04 15.02 -20.46
CA VAL A 69 17.79 14.89 -19.22
C VAL A 69 17.60 13.48 -18.63
N PRO A 70 18.68 12.70 -18.40
CA PRO A 70 18.57 11.29 -17.99
C PRO A 70 17.75 11.05 -16.72
N ALA A 71 17.85 11.93 -15.73
CA ALA A 71 17.11 11.82 -14.47
C ALA A 71 15.59 11.98 -14.68
N LEU A 72 15.20 12.97 -15.50
CA LEU A 72 13.80 13.25 -15.81
C LEU A 72 13.20 12.18 -16.74
N ALA A 73 13.94 11.77 -17.77
CA ALA A 73 13.53 10.69 -18.67
C ALA A 73 13.33 9.36 -17.93
N THR A 74 14.17 9.07 -16.93
CA THR A 74 14.02 7.88 -16.08
C THR A 74 12.80 7.99 -15.17
N ALA A 75 12.55 9.17 -14.59
CA ALA A 75 11.37 9.42 -13.76
C ALA A 75 10.06 9.32 -14.57
N LEU A 76 10.03 9.88 -15.79
CA LEU A 76 8.90 9.80 -16.71
C LEU A 76 8.61 8.34 -17.08
N ARG A 77 9.61 7.57 -17.51
CA ARG A 77 9.43 6.14 -17.84
C ARG A 77 8.90 5.32 -16.65
N ALA A 78 9.40 5.58 -15.45
CA ALA A 78 8.92 4.92 -14.25
C ALA A 78 7.45 5.26 -13.95
N GLU A 79 7.03 6.51 -14.18
CA GLU A 79 5.63 6.94 -14.04
C GLU A 79 4.74 6.34 -15.14
N GLU A 80 5.19 6.31 -16.40
CA GLU A 80 4.50 5.67 -17.53
C GLU A 80 4.24 4.18 -17.27
N GLU A 81 5.24 3.44 -16.81
CA GLU A 81 5.08 2.03 -16.45
C GLU A 81 4.11 1.83 -15.28
N SER A 82 4.21 2.68 -14.26
CA SER A 82 3.31 2.65 -13.10
C SER A 82 1.87 2.93 -13.52
N PHE A 83 1.65 3.98 -14.32
CA PHE A 83 0.37 4.32 -14.91
C PHE A 83 -0.19 3.15 -15.70
N ALA A 84 0.59 2.59 -16.63
CA ALA A 84 0.12 1.57 -17.55
C ALA A 84 -0.30 0.28 -16.83
N ARG A 85 0.44 -0.09 -15.77
CA ARG A 85 0.10 -1.22 -14.90
C ARG A 85 -1.17 -0.96 -14.09
N GLN A 86 -1.25 0.18 -13.41
CA GLN A 86 -2.42 0.53 -12.60
C GLN A 86 -3.69 0.66 -13.44
N ARG A 87 -3.60 1.31 -14.61
CA ARG A 87 -4.72 1.48 -15.54
C ARG A 87 -5.24 0.14 -16.06
N ALA A 88 -4.34 -0.78 -16.39
CA ALA A 88 -4.69 -2.14 -16.84
C ALA A 88 -5.37 -2.96 -15.75
N GLU A 89 -4.84 -2.95 -14.52
CA GLU A 89 -5.44 -3.64 -13.37
C GLU A 89 -6.81 -3.06 -13.00
N PHE A 90 -6.99 -1.74 -13.09
CA PHE A 90 -8.29 -1.10 -12.84
C PHE A 90 -9.28 -1.31 -13.99
N GLU A 91 -8.82 -1.46 -15.23
CA GLU A 91 -9.71 -1.75 -16.37
C GLU A 91 -10.49 -3.05 -16.20
N LEU A 92 -9.87 -4.07 -15.59
CA LEU A 92 -10.55 -5.31 -15.21
C LEU A 92 -11.71 -5.05 -14.23
N VAL A 93 -11.48 -4.19 -13.24
CA VAL A 93 -12.49 -3.76 -12.27
C VAL A 93 -13.62 -3.00 -12.97
N ARG A 94 -13.27 -2.02 -13.81
CA ARG A 94 -14.21 -1.19 -14.55
C ARG A 94 -15.15 -2.03 -15.43
N ARG A 95 -14.61 -3.01 -16.18
CA ARG A 95 -15.40 -3.91 -17.03
C ARG A 95 -16.34 -4.80 -16.22
N ALA A 96 -15.82 -5.46 -15.18
CA ALA A 96 -16.64 -6.31 -14.31
C ALA A 96 -17.76 -5.52 -13.62
N TRP A 97 -17.49 -4.27 -13.22
CA TRP A 97 -18.50 -3.37 -12.68
C TRP A 97 -19.53 -2.94 -13.72
N ALA A 98 -19.09 -2.58 -14.93
CA ALA A 98 -19.99 -2.17 -16.01
C ALA A 98 -20.97 -3.29 -16.40
N GLU A 99 -20.52 -4.55 -16.41
CA GLU A 99 -21.38 -5.73 -16.66
C GLU A 99 -22.53 -5.85 -15.63
N GLU A 100 -22.33 -5.39 -14.40
CA GLU A 100 -23.33 -5.37 -13.32
C GLU A 100 -24.03 -4.00 -13.17
N GLY A 101 -23.87 -3.11 -14.16
CA GLY A 101 -24.43 -1.75 -14.15
C GLY A 101 -23.91 -0.89 -13.00
N ILE A 102 -22.63 -1.06 -12.63
CA ILE A 102 -21.93 -0.25 -11.65
C ILE A 102 -21.01 0.72 -12.40
N THR A 103 -21.33 2.00 -12.32
CA THR A 103 -20.44 3.09 -12.73
C THR A 103 -19.70 3.61 -11.51
N ALA A 104 -18.50 4.15 -11.72
CA ALA A 104 -17.64 4.66 -10.67
C ALA A 104 -17.13 6.05 -11.03
N MET A 105 -16.93 6.90 -10.02
CA MET A 105 -16.39 8.25 -10.17
C MET A 105 -15.06 8.38 -9.43
N PHE A 106 -14.01 8.86 -10.10
CA PHE A 106 -12.72 9.14 -9.46
C PHE A 106 -12.76 10.48 -8.73
N ILE A 107 -12.75 10.46 -7.41
CA ILE A 107 -12.95 11.66 -6.57
C ILE A 107 -11.77 12.64 -6.71
N LYS A 108 -10.54 12.14 -6.95
CA LYS A 108 -9.30 12.94 -7.01
C LYS A 108 -8.87 13.35 -8.43
N ALA A 109 -9.75 13.17 -9.42
CA ALA A 109 -9.52 13.63 -10.78
C ALA A 109 -10.08 15.06 -10.93
N ALA A 110 -9.22 16.03 -11.27
CA ALA A 110 -9.62 17.44 -11.36
C ALA A 110 -8.80 18.19 -12.41
N GLY A 111 -9.42 18.46 -13.56
CA GLY A 111 -8.95 19.47 -14.53
C GLY A 111 -7.62 19.22 -15.26
N LEU A 112 -6.86 18.17 -14.92
CA LEU A 112 -5.55 17.90 -15.52
C LEU A 112 -5.46 16.46 -16.03
N PRO A 113 -4.89 16.22 -17.24
CA PRO A 113 -4.58 14.90 -17.73
C PRO A 113 -3.31 14.33 -17.03
N PRO A 114 -3.17 13.01 -16.89
CA PRO A 114 -4.23 12.03 -17.07
C PRO A 114 -5.30 12.16 -15.98
N SER A 115 -6.58 12.10 -16.34
CA SER A 115 -7.66 12.10 -15.33
C SER A 115 -7.63 10.85 -14.45
N PHE A 116 -7.02 9.76 -14.92
CA PHE A 116 -6.79 8.57 -14.11
C PHE A 116 -5.75 8.88 -12.99
N PRO A 117 -6.14 8.85 -11.70
CA PRO A 117 -5.37 9.45 -10.60
C PRO A 117 -4.22 8.55 -10.09
N HIS A 118 -3.37 8.08 -10.99
CA HIS A 118 -2.26 7.14 -10.76
C HIS A 118 -1.16 7.60 -9.78
N THR A 119 -1.08 8.90 -9.46
CA THR A 119 -0.13 9.45 -8.48
C THR A 119 -0.68 9.47 -7.04
N SER A 120 -1.94 9.10 -6.87
CA SER A 120 -2.54 8.83 -5.57
C SER A 120 -2.03 7.51 -5.02
N ASP A 121 -1.87 7.40 -3.69
CA ASP A 121 -1.42 6.17 -3.05
C ASP A 121 -2.47 5.04 -3.15
N ASN A 122 -3.71 5.41 -3.49
CA ASN A 122 -4.81 4.52 -3.84
C ASN A 122 -5.79 5.26 -4.77
N LEU A 123 -6.51 4.49 -5.58
CA LEU A 123 -7.57 4.99 -6.46
C LEU A 123 -8.83 5.23 -5.61
N ASP A 124 -9.09 6.49 -5.25
CA ASP A 124 -10.30 6.89 -4.54
C ASP A 124 -11.49 6.91 -5.49
N VAL A 125 -12.32 5.87 -5.39
CA VAL A 125 -13.46 5.65 -6.28
C VAL A 125 -14.76 5.73 -5.49
N TYR A 126 -15.66 6.60 -5.92
CA TYR A 126 -17.01 6.71 -5.39
C TYR A 126 -17.98 5.85 -6.21
N ILE A 127 -18.83 5.08 -5.51
CA ILE A 127 -20.00 4.40 -6.08
C ILE A 127 -21.25 4.64 -5.21
N PRO A 128 -22.47 4.51 -5.76
CA PRO A 128 -23.68 4.57 -4.96
C PRO A 128 -23.75 3.45 -3.90
N PRO A 129 -24.19 3.75 -2.67
CA PRO A 129 -24.29 2.76 -1.59
C PRO A 129 -25.05 1.48 -1.95
N ALA A 130 -26.09 1.59 -2.78
CA ALA A 130 -26.90 0.46 -3.24
C ALA A 130 -26.10 -0.61 -4.02
N LYS A 131 -24.90 -0.26 -4.52
CA LYS A 131 -24.02 -1.18 -5.27
C LYS A 131 -22.89 -1.76 -4.42
N GLU A 132 -22.81 -1.45 -3.12
CA GLU A 132 -21.73 -1.85 -2.21
C GLU A 132 -21.40 -3.34 -2.29
N ASP A 133 -22.38 -4.20 -2.01
CA ASP A 133 -22.14 -5.65 -1.87
C ASP A 133 -21.65 -6.28 -3.17
N MET A 134 -22.23 -5.84 -4.31
CA MET A 134 -21.81 -6.33 -5.61
C MET A 134 -20.40 -5.85 -5.96
N ALA A 135 -20.10 -4.56 -5.78
CA ALA A 135 -18.78 -4.01 -6.07
C ALA A 135 -17.67 -4.69 -5.26
N ARG A 136 -17.90 -4.88 -3.95
CA ARG A 136 -16.95 -5.57 -3.05
C ARG A 136 -16.79 -7.05 -3.39
N ARG A 137 -17.84 -7.74 -3.85
CA ARG A 137 -17.74 -9.13 -4.32
C ARG A 137 -16.92 -9.23 -5.60
N LEU A 138 -17.16 -8.35 -6.58
CA LEU A 138 -16.41 -8.35 -7.84
C LEU A 138 -14.92 -8.05 -7.64
N LEU A 139 -14.57 -7.07 -6.80
CA LEU A 139 -13.17 -6.81 -6.43
C LEU A 139 -12.49 -8.06 -5.85
N ARG A 140 -13.16 -8.77 -4.93
CA ARG A 140 -12.66 -10.03 -4.38
C ARG A 140 -12.47 -11.10 -5.45
N ARG A 141 -13.44 -11.29 -6.36
CA ARG A 141 -13.36 -12.24 -7.48
C ARG A 141 -12.21 -11.91 -8.45
N LEU A 142 -11.85 -10.63 -8.58
CA LEU A 142 -10.71 -10.17 -9.36
C LEU A 142 -9.36 -10.31 -8.62
N GLY A 143 -9.36 -10.90 -7.42
CA GLY A 143 -8.14 -11.15 -6.66
C GLY A 143 -7.64 -9.97 -5.84
N TYR A 144 -8.48 -8.96 -5.58
CA TYR A 144 -8.16 -7.91 -4.63
C TYR A 144 -8.44 -8.36 -3.19
N VAL A 145 -7.48 -8.08 -2.31
CA VAL A 145 -7.57 -8.32 -0.86
C VAL A 145 -8.25 -7.12 -0.20
N GLU A 146 -9.37 -7.36 0.48
CA GLU A 146 -10.02 -6.35 1.33
C GLU A 146 -9.25 -6.18 2.65
N LEU A 147 -8.70 -4.98 2.89
CA LEU A 147 -8.00 -4.65 4.14
C LEU A 147 -9.02 -4.25 5.21
N ARG A 148 -9.02 -4.99 6.32
CA ARG A 148 -9.91 -4.75 7.49
C ARG A 148 -9.22 -4.13 8.70
N ASN A 149 -7.94 -3.78 8.56
CA ASN A 149 -7.17 -3.04 9.55
C ASN A 149 -7.33 -1.52 9.43
N ILE A 150 -8.00 -1.04 8.37
CA ILE A 150 -8.29 0.38 8.14
C ILE A 150 -9.71 0.64 8.64
N GLU A 151 -9.80 1.55 9.61
CA GLU A 151 -11.05 1.87 10.32
C GLU A 151 -11.64 3.16 9.76
N GLU A 152 -12.33 3.04 8.62
CA GLU A 152 -13.07 4.13 8.02
C GLU A 152 -14.51 3.67 7.71
N PRO A 153 -15.55 4.29 8.31
CA PRO A 153 -16.93 4.04 7.92
C PRO A 153 -17.12 4.32 6.43
N HIS A 154 -17.98 3.54 5.76
CA HIS A 154 -18.36 3.74 4.36
C HIS A 154 -17.21 3.71 3.35
N LYS A 155 -16.02 3.29 3.77
CA LYS A 155 -14.83 3.17 2.93
C LYS A 155 -14.18 1.80 3.09
N TYR A 156 -13.71 1.25 1.98
CA TYR A 156 -13.14 -0.08 1.93
C TYR A 156 -11.90 -0.07 1.05
N LEU A 157 -10.74 -0.35 1.63
CA LEU A 157 -9.49 -0.43 0.87
C LEU A 157 -9.27 -1.86 0.36
N PHE A 158 -9.03 -1.96 -0.94
CA PHE A 158 -8.73 -3.19 -1.64
C PHE A 158 -7.35 -3.09 -2.27
N LYS A 159 -6.50 -4.11 -2.12
CA LYS A 159 -5.16 -4.16 -2.72
C LYS A 159 -4.97 -5.40 -3.58
N ARG A 160 -4.39 -5.22 -4.76
CA ARG A 160 -3.92 -6.29 -5.64
C ARG A 160 -2.40 -6.38 -5.57
N PHE A 161 -1.89 -7.60 -5.52
CA PHE A 161 -0.46 -7.88 -5.43
C PHE A 161 0.01 -8.66 -6.66
N ARG A 162 1.29 -8.48 -7.01
CA ARG A 162 2.06 -9.26 -7.97
C ARG A 162 3.41 -9.60 -7.33
N PHE A 163 3.67 -10.87 -7.10
CA PHE A 163 4.90 -11.34 -6.45
C PHE A 163 5.21 -10.65 -5.10
N GLY A 164 4.15 -10.39 -4.33
CA GLY A 164 4.22 -9.70 -3.05
C GLY A 164 4.30 -8.18 -3.13
N GLU A 165 4.45 -7.58 -4.33
CA GLU A 165 4.40 -6.14 -4.54
C GLU A 165 2.98 -5.67 -4.85
N GLU A 166 2.56 -4.56 -4.26
CA GLU A 166 1.30 -3.90 -4.59
C GLU A 166 1.33 -3.37 -6.04
N VAL A 167 0.30 -3.71 -6.84
CA VAL A 167 0.17 -3.26 -8.23
C VAL A 167 -1.03 -2.34 -8.47
N CYS A 168 -2.06 -2.44 -7.65
CA CYS A 168 -3.23 -1.56 -7.72
C CYS A 168 -3.94 -1.55 -6.36
N ALA A 169 -4.30 -0.36 -5.88
CA ALA A 169 -5.11 -0.18 -4.69
C ALA A 169 -6.38 0.59 -5.04
N VAL A 170 -7.54 -0.01 -4.75
CA VAL A 170 -8.85 0.62 -4.95
C VAL A 170 -9.39 0.96 -3.57
N HIS A 171 -9.54 2.25 -3.31
CA HIS A 171 -10.22 2.74 -2.12
C HIS A 171 -11.67 3.03 -2.49
N LEU A 172 -12.57 2.14 -2.12
CA LEU A 172 -13.98 2.23 -2.46
C LEU A 172 -14.70 3.11 -1.44
N HIS A 173 -15.27 4.23 -1.90
CA HIS A 173 -16.06 5.16 -1.11
C HIS A 173 -17.54 5.00 -1.44
N LEU A 174 -18.36 4.93 -0.39
CA LEU A 174 -19.82 4.99 -0.50
C LEU A 174 -20.37 6.36 -0.09
N ARG A 175 -19.50 7.24 0.42
CA ARG A 175 -19.80 8.62 0.82
C ARG A 175 -18.58 9.50 0.56
N LEU A 176 -18.82 10.79 0.28
CA LEU A 176 -17.78 11.79 0.08
C LEU A 176 -17.39 12.42 1.43
N GLU A 177 -16.75 11.63 2.28
CA GLU A 177 -16.46 12.00 3.67
C GLU A 177 -14.99 11.87 4.08
N TRP A 178 -14.56 12.69 5.03
CA TRP A 178 -13.31 12.50 5.80
C TRP A 178 -13.69 12.48 7.28
N SER A 179 -14.18 11.32 7.76
CA SER A 179 -14.97 11.13 9.00
C SER A 179 -16.37 11.74 8.99
N VAL A 180 -16.57 12.85 8.28
CA VAL A 180 -17.87 13.50 8.04
C VAL A 180 -17.96 13.96 6.59
N SER A 181 -19.18 14.05 6.07
CA SER A 181 -19.48 14.44 4.68
C SER A 181 -19.16 15.92 4.41
N PHE A 182 -18.56 16.24 3.26
CA PHE A 182 -18.21 17.63 2.87
C PHE A 182 -19.03 18.18 1.69
N LEU A 183 -19.69 17.30 0.94
CA LEU A 183 -20.50 17.60 -0.23
C LEU A 183 -21.87 16.92 -0.10
N HIS A 184 -22.84 17.31 -0.92
CA HIS A 184 -24.08 16.56 -1.07
C HIS A 184 -23.87 15.42 -2.06
N GLU A 185 -23.81 14.18 -1.58
CA GLU A 185 -23.38 13.01 -2.36
C GLU A 185 -24.26 12.73 -3.58
N GLU A 186 -25.58 12.92 -3.46
CA GLU A 186 -26.52 12.74 -4.57
C GLU A 186 -26.31 13.81 -5.66
N GLN A 187 -26.16 15.07 -5.26
CA GLN A 187 -25.92 16.18 -6.20
C GLN A 187 -24.57 16.02 -6.90
N ALA A 188 -23.51 15.70 -6.15
CA ALA A 188 -22.19 15.44 -6.72
C ALA A 188 -22.21 14.23 -7.68
N TRP A 189 -23.03 13.21 -7.39
CA TRP A 189 -23.21 12.08 -8.29
C TRP A 189 -23.93 12.49 -9.57
N GLU A 190 -25.02 13.25 -9.49
CA GLU A 190 -25.79 13.72 -10.65
C GLU A 190 -24.98 14.66 -11.56
N ARG A 191 -24.14 15.52 -10.97
CA ARG A 191 -23.28 16.47 -11.69
C ARG A 191 -22.01 15.86 -12.29
N ARG A 192 -21.72 14.58 -12.03
CA ARG A 192 -20.51 13.92 -12.56
C ARG A 192 -20.53 13.91 -14.10
N GLY A 193 -19.36 14.04 -14.72
CA GLY A 193 -19.19 13.97 -16.17
C GLY A 193 -18.21 12.88 -16.59
N PRO A 194 -18.14 12.53 -17.88
CA PRO A 194 -17.06 11.69 -18.39
C PRO A 194 -15.71 12.40 -18.21
N ALA A 195 -14.63 11.63 -18.02
CA ALA A 195 -13.30 12.21 -18.01
C ALA A 195 -12.92 12.71 -19.42
N PRO A 196 -12.28 13.89 -19.57
CA PRO A 196 -12.03 14.48 -20.88
C PRO A 196 -11.09 13.67 -21.77
N ASP A 197 -10.10 13.02 -21.15
CA ASP A 197 -9.05 12.22 -21.79
C ASP A 197 -9.33 10.70 -21.71
N ASP A 198 -10.41 10.27 -21.06
CA ASP A 198 -10.81 8.87 -20.95
C ASP A 198 -12.32 8.74 -20.67
N ALA A 199 -13.12 8.71 -21.74
CA ALA A 199 -14.58 8.59 -21.65
C ALA A 199 -15.07 7.32 -20.94
N GLY A 200 -14.18 6.34 -20.66
CA GLY A 200 -14.50 5.16 -19.88
C GLY A 200 -14.75 5.43 -18.40
N PHE A 201 -14.40 6.61 -17.89
CA PHE A 201 -14.52 6.97 -16.48
C PHE A 201 -15.38 8.20 -16.24
N CYS A 202 -15.92 8.31 -15.03
CA CYS A 202 -16.54 9.54 -14.55
C CYS A 202 -15.62 10.29 -13.61
N VAL A 203 -15.70 11.63 -13.67
CA VAL A 203 -15.02 12.56 -12.77
C VAL A 203 -16.05 13.55 -12.20
N PRO A 204 -15.77 14.21 -11.05
CA PRO A 204 -16.65 15.22 -10.49
C PRO A 204 -16.81 16.41 -11.44
N SER A 205 -17.89 17.17 -11.26
CA SER A 205 -18.01 18.50 -11.90
C SER A 205 -16.85 19.41 -11.47
N PRO A 206 -16.49 20.45 -12.25
CA PRO A 206 -15.45 21.40 -11.85
C PRO A 206 -15.68 22.01 -10.46
N GLU A 207 -16.95 22.29 -10.09
CA GLU A 207 -17.29 22.80 -8.75
C GLU A 207 -17.00 21.78 -7.65
N ASP A 208 -17.45 20.53 -7.84
CA ASP A 208 -17.24 19.46 -6.86
C ASP A 208 -15.75 19.11 -6.75
N ALA A 209 -15.03 19.07 -7.88
CA ALA A 209 -13.59 18.81 -7.93
C ALA A 209 -12.79 19.88 -7.17
N LEU A 210 -13.18 21.16 -7.29
CA LEU A 210 -12.61 22.26 -6.52
C LEU A 210 -12.87 22.07 -5.01
N LEU A 211 -14.11 21.79 -4.62
CA LEU A 211 -14.48 21.57 -3.21
C LEU A 211 -13.73 20.38 -2.61
N ILE A 212 -13.67 19.26 -3.32
CA ILE A 212 -12.96 18.05 -2.92
C ILE A 212 -11.47 18.35 -2.73
N THR A 213 -10.83 19.01 -3.70
CA THR A 213 -9.39 19.30 -3.67
C THR A 213 -9.04 20.19 -2.49
N LEU A 214 -9.79 21.28 -2.29
CA LEU A 214 -9.55 22.22 -1.19
C LEU A 214 -9.84 21.60 0.18
N ALA A 215 -10.93 20.83 0.33
CA ALA A 215 -11.25 20.13 1.57
C ALA A 215 -10.16 19.10 1.92
N HIS A 216 -9.70 18.32 0.93
CA HIS A 216 -8.63 17.34 1.13
C HIS A 216 -7.30 18.01 1.51
N ALA A 217 -6.92 19.12 0.86
CA ALA A 217 -5.72 19.88 1.22
C ALA A 217 -5.79 20.42 2.66
N LEU A 218 -6.94 20.99 3.05
CA LEU A 218 -7.10 21.66 4.33
C LEU A 218 -7.27 20.70 5.52
N TYR A 219 -8.16 19.71 5.39
CA TYR A 219 -8.59 18.87 6.52
C TYR A 219 -7.83 17.54 6.60
N GLU A 220 -7.50 16.95 5.45
CA GLU A 220 -6.80 15.67 5.37
C GLU A 220 -5.27 15.88 5.36
N ASN A 221 -4.73 16.61 4.40
CA ASN A 221 -3.28 16.82 4.29
C ASN A 221 -2.73 17.85 5.28
N LYS A 222 -3.56 18.83 5.68
CA LYS A 222 -3.15 20.05 6.41
C LYS A 222 -2.03 20.81 5.70
N CYS A 223 -2.03 20.79 4.37
CA CYS A 223 -1.13 21.57 3.54
C CYS A 223 -1.67 21.67 2.10
N LEU A 224 -1.34 22.76 1.41
CA LEU A 224 -1.60 22.93 -0.02
C LEU A 224 -0.33 22.58 -0.78
N LYS A 225 -0.36 21.53 -1.60
CA LYS A 225 0.76 21.12 -2.47
C LYS A 225 0.64 21.81 -3.83
N LEU A 226 1.75 21.88 -4.59
CA LEU A 226 1.71 22.47 -5.94
C LEU A 226 0.67 21.78 -6.84
N GLY A 227 0.56 20.44 -6.77
CA GLY A 227 -0.46 19.70 -7.52
C GLY A 227 -1.90 20.06 -7.15
N ASP A 228 -2.18 20.49 -5.91
CA ASP A 228 -3.51 20.97 -5.52
C ASP A 228 -3.79 22.34 -6.18
N VAL A 229 -2.78 23.21 -6.22
CA VAL A 229 -2.88 24.53 -6.88
C VAL A 229 -3.10 24.39 -8.38
N LEU A 230 -2.37 23.50 -9.06
CA LEU A 230 -2.53 23.25 -10.49
C LEU A 230 -3.97 22.78 -10.82
N ARG A 231 -4.53 21.85 -10.03
CA ARG A 231 -5.88 21.32 -10.24
C ARG A 231 -6.96 22.38 -10.04
N VAL A 232 -6.84 23.19 -8.98
CA VAL A 232 -7.80 24.26 -8.70
C VAL A 232 -7.71 25.34 -9.77
N HIS A 233 -6.51 25.72 -10.21
CA HIS A 233 -6.32 26.65 -11.34
C HIS A 233 -7.01 26.15 -12.61
N ALA A 234 -6.80 24.87 -12.96
CA ALA A 234 -7.46 24.26 -14.12
C ALA A 234 -8.99 24.28 -14.01
N CYS A 235 -9.55 24.03 -12.81
CA CYS A 235 -11.01 24.14 -12.60
C CYS A 235 -11.51 25.58 -12.77
N LEU A 236 -10.78 26.57 -12.26
CA LEU A 236 -11.13 28.00 -12.37
C LEU A 236 -11.05 28.50 -13.83
N ARG A 237 -10.13 27.96 -14.64
CA ARG A 237 -9.95 28.35 -16.05
C ARG A 237 -10.94 27.69 -17.01
N ARG A 238 -11.50 26.53 -16.68
CA ARG A 238 -12.32 25.73 -17.60
C ARG A 238 -13.74 26.28 -17.86
N GLY A 239 -14.23 27.24 -17.08
CA GLY A 239 -15.52 27.88 -17.32
C GLY A 239 -16.07 28.69 -16.14
N ALA A 240 -17.26 29.26 -16.31
CA ALA A 240 -17.97 29.97 -15.24
C ALA A 240 -18.54 28.98 -14.22
N LEU A 241 -17.82 28.76 -13.12
CA LEU A 241 -18.27 27.91 -12.02
C LEU A 241 -19.57 28.43 -11.40
N ASP A 242 -20.46 27.52 -11.01
CA ASP A 242 -21.64 27.85 -10.21
C ASP A 242 -21.23 28.16 -8.75
N TRP A 243 -20.87 29.42 -8.51
CA TRP A 243 -20.49 29.91 -7.19
C TRP A 243 -21.65 29.88 -6.19
N ALA A 244 -22.90 29.98 -6.64
CA ALA A 244 -24.06 29.88 -5.76
C ALA A 244 -24.18 28.45 -5.20
N TYR A 245 -24.00 27.44 -6.06
CA TYR A 245 -23.90 26.04 -5.65
C TYR A 245 -22.72 25.79 -4.70
N ILE A 246 -21.52 26.29 -5.03
CA ILE A 246 -20.32 26.13 -4.18
C ILE A 246 -20.56 26.70 -2.79
N TRP A 247 -20.94 27.99 -2.68
CA TRP A 247 -21.17 28.62 -1.38
C TRP A 247 -22.37 28.04 -0.64
N GLY A 248 -23.43 27.65 -1.36
CA GLY A 248 -24.61 26.98 -0.78
C GLY A 248 -24.25 25.65 -0.14
N THR A 249 -23.48 24.81 -0.85
CA THR A 249 -23.01 23.51 -0.37
C THR A 249 -22.18 23.64 0.88
N VAL A 250 -21.17 24.53 0.90
CA VAL A 250 -20.29 24.65 2.07
C VAL A 250 -20.96 25.30 3.28
N ARG A 251 -21.95 26.18 3.06
CA ARG A 251 -22.75 26.76 4.13
C ARG A 251 -23.62 25.70 4.80
N SER A 252 -24.39 24.96 4.00
CA SER A 252 -25.21 23.83 4.44
C SER A 252 -24.39 22.77 5.21
N LYS A 253 -23.19 22.45 4.70
CA LYS A 253 -22.27 21.48 5.32
C LYS A 253 -21.42 22.08 6.44
N GLY A 254 -21.57 23.36 6.77
CA GLY A 254 -20.95 24.02 7.92
C GLY A 254 -19.48 24.42 7.77
N TRP A 255 -18.88 24.37 6.57
CA TRP A 255 -17.45 24.64 6.36
C TRP A 255 -17.13 25.87 5.51
N GLU A 256 -18.04 26.84 5.46
CA GLU A 256 -17.88 28.13 4.76
C GLU A 256 -16.56 28.84 5.13
N ALA A 257 -16.20 28.92 6.42
CA ALA A 257 -14.93 29.51 6.86
C ALA A 257 -13.69 28.72 6.36
N GLY A 258 -13.82 27.40 6.22
CA GLY A 258 -12.78 26.54 5.68
C GLY A 258 -12.55 26.77 4.20
N LEU A 259 -13.62 26.80 3.40
CA LEU A 259 -13.55 27.15 1.99
C LEU A 259 -12.94 28.54 1.79
N ALA A 260 -13.41 29.53 2.55
CA ALA A 260 -12.93 30.90 2.47
C ALA A 260 -11.41 31.00 2.71
N PHE A 261 -10.91 30.35 3.76
CA PHE A 261 -9.46 30.26 3.99
C PHE A 261 -8.73 29.58 2.83
N ALA A 262 -9.25 28.46 2.34
CA ALA A 262 -8.62 27.67 1.28
C ALA A 262 -8.53 28.45 -0.05
N LEU A 263 -9.59 29.18 -0.42
CA LEU A 263 -9.62 30.04 -1.61
C LEU A 263 -8.60 31.19 -1.51
N LEU A 264 -8.51 31.87 -0.37
CA LEU A 264 -7.52 32.95 -0.18
C LEU A 264 -6.08 32.42 -0.15
N ALA A 265 -5.87 31.25 0.46
CA ALA A 265 -4.57 30.60 0.45
C ALA A 265 -4.16 30.19 -0.98
N HIS A 266 -5.12 29.72 -1.78
CA HIS A 266 -4.93 29.40 -3.18
C HIS A 266 -4.63 30.65 -4.02
N ASP A 267 -5.45 31.70 -3.96
CA ASP A 267 -5.25 32.98 -4.68
C ASP A 267 -3.88 33.59 -4.37
N LYS A 268 -3.44 33.53 -3.11
CA LYS A 268 -2.09 33.95 -2.72
C LYS A 268 -1.00 33.17 -3.46
N LEU A 269 -1.13 31.83 -3.56
CA LEU A 269 -0.15 31.00 -4.25
C LEU A 269 -0.19 31.26 -5.76
N GLU A 270 -1.38 31.44 -6.34
CA GLU A 270 -1.53 31.78 -7.76
C GLU A 270 -0.83 33.07 -8.11
N ARG A 271 -0.96 34.13 -7.30
CA ARG A 271 -0.31 35.43 -7.53
C ARG A 271 1.21 35.37 -7.60
N VAL A 272 1.82 34.30 -7.10
CA VAL A 272 3.27 34.09 -7.15
C VAL A 272 3.68 33.21 -8.34
N LEU A 273 2.75 32.42 -8.87
CA LEU A 273 2.97 31.41 -9.91
C LEU A 273 2.52 31.85 -11.31
N TYR A 274 1.41 32.57 -11.40
CA TYR A 274 0.76 32.97 -12.65
C TYR A 274 0.80 34.49 -12.84
N ALA A 275 0.69 34.93 -14.09
CA ALA A 275 0.64 36.35 -14.43
C ALA A 275 -0.61 37.05 -13.89
N ALA A 276 -1.75 36.33 -13.85
CA ALA A 276 -3.00 36.80 -13.28
C ALA A 276 -3.67 35.69 -12.46
N PRO A 277 -4.30 36.02 -11.30
CA PRO A 277 -5.04 35.04 -10.52
C PRO A 277 -6.30 34.59 -11.29
N ALA A 278 -6.65 33.31 -11.17
CA ALA A 278 -7.84 32.75 -11.80
C ALA A 278 -9.10 32.93 -10.94
N LEU A 279 -8.94 33.14 -9.62
CA LEU A 279 -10.06 33.38 -8.71
C LEU A 279 -10.74 34.75 -9.01
N PRO A 280 -12.05 34.79 -9.31
CA PRO A 280 -12.74 36.06 -9.56
C PRO A 280 -12.70 36.99 -8.33
N ALA A 281 -12.53 38.30 -8.58
CA ALA A 281 -12.40 39.31 -7.53
C ALA A 281 -13.58 39.31 -6.54
N GLU A 282 -14.81 39.17 -7.04
CA GLU A 282 -16.01 39.06 -6.20
C GLU A 282 -15.94 37.88 -5.22
N GLN A 283 -15.42 36.74 -5.68
CA GLN A 283 -15.33 35.52 -4.87
C GLN A 283 -14.19 35.60 -3.86
N ARG A 284 -13.11 36.31 -4.20
CA ARG A 284 -12.07 36.68 -3.26
C ARG A 284 -12.62 37.58 -2.15
N GLU A 285 -13.37 38.62 -2.49
CA GLU A 285 -14.02 39.49 -1.49
C GLU A 285 -15.04 38.73 -0.63
N GLN A 286 -15.81 37.83 -1.24
CA GLN A 286 -16.75 36.97 -0.52
C GLN A 286 -16.02 36.07 0.48
N ALA A 287 -14.87 35.50 0.11
CA ALA A 287 -14.03 34.72 1.03
C ALA A 287 -13.47 35.57 2.17
N GLU A 288 -12.99 36.79 1.90
CA GLU A 288 -12.56 37.73 2.94
C GLU A 288 -13.72 38.08 3.89
N ARG A 289 -14.93 38.27 3.36
CA ARG A 289 -16.15 38.50 4.13
C ARG A 289 -16.55 37.26 4.95
N ALA A 290 -16.35 36.05 4.46
CA ALA A 290 -16.70 34.81 5.18
C ALA A 290 -15.74 34.50 6.35
N LEU A 291 -14.50 34.98 6.29
CA LEU A 291 -13.54 34.86 7.40
C LEU A 291 -13.80 35.89 8.51
N ARG A 292 -14.77 35.59 9.37
CA ARG A 292 -15.16 36.45 10.51
C ARG A 292 -14.79 35.85 11.87
N GLY A 293 -14.92 36.68 12.91
CA GLY A 293 -14.82 36.28 14.31
C GLY A 293 -13.49 35.62 14.63
N ILE A 294 -13.56 34.47 15.32
CA ILE A 294 -12.39 33.74 15.83
C ILE A 294 -11.45 33.20 14.74
N TRP A 295 -11.93 33.08 13.49
CA TRP A 295 -11.14 32.51 12.39
C TRP A 295 -10.28 33.54 11.67
N ARG A 296 -10.66 34.82 11.70
CA ARG A 296 -10.02 35.88 10.90
C ARG A 296 -8.54 36.05 11.22
N ARG A 297 -8.21 36.25 12.50
CA ARG A 297 -6.82 36.48 12.92
C ARG A 297 -5.91 35.28 12.63
N PRO A 298 -6.25 34.03 13.03
CA PRO A 298 -5.45 32.87 12.66
C PRO A 298 -5.31 32.69 11.15
N ALA A 299 -6.37 32.93 10.36
CA ALA A 299 -6.28 32.84 8.90
C ALA A 299 -5.29 33.86 8.33
N LEU A 300 -5.37 35.12 8.75
CA LEU A 300 -4.45 36.18 8.30
C LEU A 300 -2.98 35.88 8.65
N GLU A 301 -2.72 35.31 9.84
CA GLU A 301 -1.38 34.87 10.22
C GLU A 301 -0.82 33.80 9.26
N HIS A 302 -1.67 32.88 8.79
CA HIS A 302 -1.26 31.88 7.80
C HIS A 302 -1.06 32.49 6.41
N LEU A 303 -1.96 33.39 6.00
CA LEU A 303 -1.87 34.10 4.73
C LEU A 303 -0.65 35.03 4.69
N ALA A 304 -0.13 35.49 5.83
CA ALA A 304 1.10 36.29 5.90
C ALA A 304 2.41 35.47 5.75
N MET A 305 2.37 34.14 5.84
CA MET A 305 3.58 33.31 5.64
C MET A 305 4.15 33.49 4.22
N PRO A 306 5.44 33.24 3.96
CA PRO A 306 5.94 33.24 2.58
C PRO A 306 5.31 32.10 1.75
N ALA A 307 5.17 32.31 0.44
CA ALA A 307 4.65 31.29 -0.48
C ALA A 307 5.68 30.18 -0.69
N ARG A 308 5.31 28.94 -0.36
CA ARG A 308 6.17 27.76 -0.45
C ARG A 308 5.36 26.50 -0.75
N PHE A 309 6.03 25.43 -1.20
CA PHE A 309 5.37 24.20 -1.66
C PHE A 309 5.96 22.93 -0.99
N PRO A 310 5.21 22.28 -0.08
CA PRO A 310 3.82 22.57 0.29
C PRO A 310 3.68 23.77 1.22
N LEU A 311 2.56 24.51 1.12
CA LEU A 311 2.17 25.53 2.09
C LEU A 311 1.51 24.84 3.29
N PRO A 312 2.15 24.79 4.47
CA PRO A 312 1.58 24.06 5.59
C PRO A 312 0.44 24.84 6.25
N VAL A 313 -0.56 24.11 6.73
CA VAL A 313 -1.63 24.62 7.58
C VAL A 313 -1.38 24.11 9.00
N ARG A 314 -1.38 25.00 10.01
CA ARG A 314 -1.17 24.56 11.40
C ARG A 314 -2.23 23.53 11.79
N PHE A 315 -1.79 22.42 12.37
CA PHE A 315 -2.67 21.31 12.76
C PHE A 315 -3.85 21.77 13.64
N THR A 316 -3.60 22.65 14.61
CA THR A 316 -4.62 23.18 15.51
C THR A 316 -5.66 24.04 14.79
N PHE A 317 -5.25 24.82 13.81
CA PHE A 317 -6.15 25.65 13.01
C PHE A 317 -7.04 24.79 12.10
N SER A 318 -6.45 23.84 11.36
CA SER A 318 -7.19 22.87 10.54
C SER A 318 -8.18 22.06 11.39
N LYS A 319 -7.77 21.56 12.56
CA LYS A 319 -8.68 20.84 13.49
C LYS A 319 -9.75 21.74 14.09
N GLY A 320 -9.45 23.00 14.40
CA GLY A 320 -10.45 23.97 14.84
C GLY A 320 -11.55 24.16 13.80
N LEU A 321 -11.18 24.40 12.54
CA LEU A 321 -12.12 24.49 11.42
C LEU A 321 -12.90 23.20 11.23
N PHE A 322 -12.27 22.03 11.41
CA PHE A 322 -12.91 20.73 11.26
C PHE A 322 -14.00 20.51 12.33
N PHE A 323 -13.71 20.77 13.60
CA PHE A 323 -14.72 20.67 14.66
C PHE A 323 -15.83 21.71 14.48
N ALA A 324 -15.51 22.93 14.07
CA ALA A 324 -16.50 23.95 13.75
C ALA A 324 -17.45 23.50 12.64
N LYS A 325 -16.91 22.87 11.58
CA LYS A 325 -17.70 22.22 10.54
C LYS A 325 -18.66 21.21 11.13
N MET A 326 -18.15 20.25 11.91
CA MET A 326 -18.96 19.16 12.45
C MET A 326 -20.14 19.68 13.28
N LEU A 327 -19.94 20.75 14.04
CA LEU A 327 -20.97 21.35 14.88
C LEU A 327 -21.98 22.19 14.08
N SER A 328 -21.58 22.73 12.93
CA SER A 328 -22.40 23.61 12.09
C SER A 328 -23.12 22.90 10.93
N ASP A 329 -22.92 21.59 10.72
CA ASP A 329 -23.51 20.85 9.60
C ASP A 329 -25.03 20.68 9.76
N GLU A 330 -25.83 21.44 9.01
CA GLU A 330 -27.29 21.50 9.11
C GLU A 330 -27.98 20.17 8.79
N ASN A 331 -27.28 19.29 8.07
CA ASN A 331 -27.80 18.01 7.58
C ASN A 331 -27.71 16.88 8.61
N VAL A 332 -27.07 17.12 9.75
CA VAL A 332 -26.86 16.13 10.81
C VAL A 332 -27.61 16.56 12.08
N PRO A 333 -28.38 15.69 12.75
CA PRO A 333 -29.00 16.03 14.03
C PRO A 333 -27.96 16.34 15.12
N TRP A 334 -28.26 17.31 16.01
CA TRP A 334 -27.32 17.77 17.03
C TRP A 334 -26.68 16.66 17.90
N PRO A 335 -27.42 15.63 18.37
CA PRO A 335 -26.81 14.54 19.13
C PRO A 335 -25.78 13.75 18.32
N ALA A 336 -26.02 13.56 17.02
CA ALA A 336 -25.08 12.88 16.12
C ALA A 336 -23.82 13.72 15.88
N ARG A 337 -23.95 15.06 15.76
CA ARG A 337 -22.78 15.97 15.65
C ARG A 337 -21.81 15.82 16.82
N LEU A 338 -22.35 15.73 18.05
CA LEU A 338 -21.53 15.53 19.26
C LEU A 338 -20.90 14.15 19.30
N ALA A 339 -21.65 13.11 18.92
CA ALA A 339 -21.14 11.74 18.85
C ALA A 339 -19.99 11.63 17.84
N ASP A 340 -20.12 12.24 16.67
CA ASP A 340 -19.06 12.27 15.65
C ASP A 340 -17.82 12.99 16.18
N ALA A 341 -17.99 14.15 16.84
CA ALA A 341 -16.89 14.90 17.42
C ALA A 341 -16.15 14.10 18.50
N GLY A 342 -16.89 13.40 19.37
CA GLY A 342 -16.32 12.50 20.37
C GLY A 342 -15.58 11.32 19.75
N THR A 343 -16.19 10.66 18.77
CA THR A 343 -15.58 9.53 18.04
C THR A 343 -14.29 9.93 17.36
N HIS A 344 -14.27 11.09 16.70
CA HIS A 344 -13.08 11.60 16.04
C HIS A 344 -11.97 11.98 17.04
N LEU A 345 -12.30 12.48 18.22
CA LEU A 345 -11.31 12.72 19.30
C LEU A 345 -10.70 11.42 19.81
N VAL A 346 -11.52 10.39 20.06
CA VAL A 346 -11.06 9.06 20.49
C VAL A 346 -10.17 8.41 19.44
N THR A 347 -10.60 8.43 18.18
CA THR A 347 -9.84 7.87 17.04
C THR A 347 -8.51 8.61 16.86
N GLY A 348 -8.53 9.95 16.92
CA GLY A 348 -7.32 10.76 16.86
C GLY A 348 -6.36 10.51 18.01
N THR A 349 -6.87 10.18 19.20
CA THR A 349 -6.08 9.83 20.38
C THR A 349 -5.45 8.45 20.24
N LYS A 350 -6.21 7.45 19.75
CA LYS A 350 -5.71 6.10 19.42
C LYS A 350 -4.55 6.17 18.42
N LEU A 351 -4.69 6.97 17.36
CA LEU A 351 -3.65 7.20 16.35
C LEU A 351 -2.39 7.83 16.96
N LYS A 352 -2.53 8.88 17.78
CA LYS A 352 -1.39 9.53 18.46
C LYS A 352 -0.65 8.60 19.42
N LEU A 353 -1.37 7.70 20.10
CA LEU A 353 -0.80 6.74 21.04
C LEU A 353 -0.17 5.51 20.34
N HIS A 354 -0.22 5.44 19.00
CA HIS A 354 0.32 4.32 18.21
C HIS A 354 -0.18 2.94 18.70
N LEU A 355 -1.42 2.90 19.21
CA LEU A 355 -2.05 1.67 19.70
C LEU A 355 -2.51 0.81 18.52
N HIS A 356 -1.56 0.14 17.88
CA HIS A 356 -1.82 -0.80 16.81
C HIS A 356 -2.12 -2.18 17.38
N SER A 357 -3.36 -2.62 17.23
CA SER A 357 -3.76 -4.00 17.50
C SER A 357 -3.88 -4.77 16.19
N GLN A 358 -3.37 -5.99 16.16
CA GLN A 358 -3.50 -6.89 15.01
C GLN A 358 -3.53 -8.34 15.52
N PRO A 359 -4.27 -9.26 14.86
CA PRO A 359 -4.20 -10.68 15.19
C PRO A 359 -2.86 -11.28 14.76
N ALA A 360 -2.39 -12.25 15.54
CA ALA A 360 -1.20 -13.03 15.22
C ALA A 360 -1.51 -14.11 14.18
N MET A 361 -0.53 -14.45 13.35
CA MET A 361 -0.63 -15.55 12.38
C MET A 361 0.74 -16.18 12.16
N LEU A 362 0.80 -17.50 12.09
CA LEU A 362 1.96 -18.30 11.75
C LEU A 362 1.72 -18.99 10.41
N VAL A 363 2.57 -18.67 9.44
CA VAL A 363 2.60 -19.30 8.13
C VAL A 363 3.91 -20.09 8.02
N ALA A 364 3.86 -21.33 7.54
CA ALA A 364 5.05 -22.14 7.33
C ALA A 364 5.16 -22.57 5.86
N LEU A 365 6.31 -22.30 5.23
CA LEU A 365 6.65 -22.77 3.89
C LEU A 365 7.69 -23.88 3.99
N SER A 366 7.39 -25.02 3.40
CA SER A 366 8.19 -26.26 3.46
C SER A 366 8.44 -26.79 2.05
N GLY A 367 9.44 -27.68 1.92
CA GLY A 367 9.84 -28.24 0.62
C GLY A 367 11.35 -28.41 0.48
N VAL A 368 11.76 -29.12 -0.57
CA VAL A 368 13.16 -29.44 -0.84
C VAL A 368 14.02 -28.20 -1.11
N ASP A 369 15.33 -28.30 -0.90
CA ASP A 369 16.27 -27.21 -1.17
C ASP A 369 16.20 -26.83 -2.66
N GLY A 370 16.13 -25.52 -2.97
CA GLY A 370 15.91 -25.03 -4.34
C GLY A 370 14.45 -24.94 -4.79
N SER A 371 13.47 -25.28 -3.94
CA SER A 371 12.04 -25.19 -4.29
C SER A 371 11.43 -23.77 -4.32
N GLY A 372 12.18 -22.72 -3.98
CA GLY A 372 11.69 -21.33 -4.00
C GLY A 372 11.03 -20.81 -2.71
N LYS A 373 11.06 -21.58 -1.60
CA LYS A 373 10.49 -21.18 -0.28
C LYS A 373 10.91 -19.79 0.17
N THR A 374 12.21 -19.50 0.15
CA THR A 374 12.76 -18.22 0.63
C THR A 374 12.15 -17.06 -0.14
N THR A 375 12.07 -17.19 -1.46
CA THR A 375 11.48 -16.21 -2.37
C THR A 375 10.01 -15.96 -2.02
N GLN A 376 9.22 -17.03 -1.88
CA GLN A 376 7.79 -16.89 -1.55
C GLN A 376 7.55 -16.36 -0.13
N ALA A 377 8.40 -16.73 0.83
CA ALA A 377 8.32 -16.22 2.20
C ALA A 377 8.60 -14.72 2.26
N GLN A 378 9.58 -14.24 1.49
CA GLN A 378 9.92 -12.82 1.41
C GLN A 378 8.81 -12.03 0.72
N ALA A 379 8.29 -12.51 -0.41
CA ALA A 379 7.15 -11.90 -1.11
C ALA A 379 5.92 -11.77 -0.18
N LEU A 380 5.59 -12.82 0.57
CA LEU A 380 4.48 -12.80 1.52
C LEU A 380 4.71 -11.79 2.67
N VAL A 381 5.91 -11.75 3.25
CA VAL A 381 6.25 -10.79 4.32
C VAL A 381 6.17 -9.36 3.79
N HIS A 382 6.61 -9.12 2.56
CA HIS A 382 6.54 -7.82 1.91
C HIS A 382 5.09 -7.37 1.71
N ALA A 383 4.23 -8.25 1.19
CA ALA A 383 2.81 -7.97 1.00
C ALA A 383 2.09 -7.60 2.32
N PHE A 384 2.36 -8.33 3.42
CA PHE A 384 1.83 -7.97 4.74
C PHE A 384 2.27 -6.58 5.19
N ARG A 385 3.55 -6.21 4.94
CA ARG A 385 4.08 -4.89 5.31
C ARG A 385 3.44 -3.77 4.50
N GLN A 386 3.22 -3.98 3.20
CA GLN A 386 2.47 -3.05 2.34
C GLN A 386 1.01 -2.90 2.79
N CYS A 387 0.45 -3.87 3.51
CA CYS A 387 -0.85 -3.76 4.18
C CYS A 387 -0.80 -3.08 5.56
N GLY A 388 0.36 -2.61 6.03
CA GLY A 388 0.54 -2.04 7.37
C GLY A 388 0.55 -3.07 8.51
N ILE A 389 0.72 -4.36 8.20
CA ILE A 389 0.74 -5.46 9.17
C ILE A 389 2.18 -5.79 9.57
N ARG A 390 2.45 -5.90 10.88
CA ARG A 390 3.78 -6.30 11.36
C ARG A 390 4.03 -7.76 11.05
N ALA A 391 4.89 -8.02 10.08
CA ALA A 391 5.30 -9.36 9.66
C ALA A 391 6.81 -9.60 9.79
N ARG A 392 7.17 -10.81 10.21
CA ARG A 392 8.56 -11.26 10.41
C ARG A 392 8.85 -12.51 9.59
N TYR A 393 9.95 -12.45 8.83
CA TYR A 393 10.56 -13.61 8.21
C TYR A 393 11.40 -14.37 9.25
N VAL A 394 11.23 -15.69 9.33
CA VAL A 394 12.01 -16.56 10.20
C VAL A 394 12.50 -17.75 9.39
N TRP A 395 13.81 -17.85 9.22
CA TRP A 395 14.43 -19.06 8.70
C TRP A 395 14.80 -20.01 9.85
N SER A 396 14.51 -21.30 9.70
CA SER A 396 14.88 -22.29 10.72
C SER A 396 15.41 -23.59 10.12
N ARG A 397 16.40 -24.19 10.78
CA ARG A 397 16.87 -25.55 10.46
C ARG A 397 17.54 -26.17 11.68
N GLY A 398 17.24 -27.44 11.94
CA GLY A 398 17.85 -28.15 13.07
C GLY A 398 19.37 -28.18 12.95
N GLY A 399 20.08 -27.78 14.00
CA GLY A 399 21.54 -27.78 14.02
C GLY A 399 22.21 -26.50 13.52
N SER A 400 21.43 -25.49 13.14
CA SER A 400 21.93 -24.19 12.63
C SER A 400 22.02 -23.09 13.69
N SER A 401 21.63 -23.36 14.93
CA SER A 401 21.70 -22.37 16.00
C SER A 401 23.09 -22.30 16.66
N PRO A 402 23.42 -21.17 17.33
CA PRO A 402 24.63 -21.06 18.16
C PRO A 402 24.68 -22.11 19.27
N LEU A 403 23.53 -22.55 19.80
CA LEU A 403 23.43 -23.59 20.82
C LEU A 403 23.84 -24.94 20.24
N ALA A 404 23.33 -25.28 19.05
CA ALA A 404 23.74 -26.48 18.34
C ALA A 404 25.24 -26.47 18.01
N GLY A 405 25.78 -25.33 17.57
CA GLY A 405 27.22 -25.17 17.33
C GLY A 405 28.06 -25.44 18.58
N ARG A 406 27.63 -24.93 19.75
CA ARG A 406 28.30 -25.18 21.05
C ARG A 406 28.18 -26.64 21.49
N MET A 407 27.02 -27.27 21.31
CA MET A 407 26.80 -28.68 21.66
C MET A 407 27.60 -29.63 20.75
N ILE A 408 27.69 -29.33 19.46
CA ILE A 408 28.54 -30.08 18.51
C ILE A 408 30.02 -29.91 18.87
N ALA A 409 30.45 -28.70 19.23
CA ALA A 409 31.82 -28.45 19.68
C ALA A 409 32.15 -29.22 20.97
N LEU A 410 31.22 -29.26 21.93
CA LEU A 410 31.36 -30.04 23.16
C LEU A 410 31.42 -31.55 22.89
N GLY A 411 30.54 -32.06 22.02
CA GLY A 411 30.57 -33.46 21.59
C GLY A 411 31.87 -33.85 20.90
N LYS A 412 32.42 -33.00 20.01
CA LYS A 412 33.72 -33.24 19.37
C LYS A 412 34.88 -33.29 20.37
N ARG A 413 34.85 -32.44 21.41
CA ARG A 413 35.83 -32.44 22.51
C ARG A 413 35.74 -33.73 23.34
N LEU A 414 34.55 -34.20 23.65
CA LEU A 414 34.33 -35.44 24.41
C LEU A 414 34.70 -36.71 23.62
N LEU A 415 34.59 -36.67 22.29
CA LEU A 415 34.96 -37.77 21.38
C LEU A 415 36.43 -37.75 20.94
N GLY A 416 37.29 -36.91 21.54
CA GLY A 416 38.73 -36.88 21.25
C GLY A 416 39.12 -36.36 19.86
N ARG A 417 38.19 -35.77 19.09
CA ARG A 417 38.49 -35.17 17.78
C ARG A 417 38.91 -33.71 17.96
N ARG A 418 40.17 -33.38 17.64
CA ARG A 418 40.68 -31.99 17.64
C ARG A 418 39.76 -31.10 16.80
N ALA A 419 39.28 -30.02 17.42
CA ALA A 419 38.57 -28.96 16.74
C ALA A 419 39.56 -28.17 15.87
N GLY A 420 39.62 -28.48 14.58
CA GLY A 420 40.20 -27.57 13.59
C GLY A 420 39.37 -26.26 13.52
N PRO A 421 39.93 -25.19 12.94
CA PRO A 421 39.24 -23.91 12.82
C PRO A 421 37.89 -24.09 12.10
N PRO A 422 36.89 -23.25 12.39
CA PRO A 422 35.61 -23.29 11.70
C PRO A 422 35.86 -22.90 10.23
N SER A 423 36.08 -23.88 9.36
CA SER A 423 36.03 -23.64 7.93
C SER A 423 34.59 -23.28 7.59
N ALA A 424 34.42 -22.08 7.04
CA ALA A 424 33.17 -21.61 6.44
C ALA A 424 32.94 -22.32 5.09
N GLY A 425 32.84 -23.64 5.12
CA GLY A 425 32.53 -24.51 3.98
C GLY A 425 31.67 -25.69 4.45
N PRO A 426 30.87 -26.31 3.56
CA PRO A 426 29.94 -27.35 3.94
C PRO A 426 30.73 -28.50 4.59
N SER A 427 30.39 -28.86 5.83
CA SER A 427 30.79 -30.15 6.39
C SER A 427 30.37 -31.22 5.38
N THR A 428 31.31 -31.92 4.76
CA THR A 428 31.03 -32.95 3.75
C THR A 428 29.93 -33.87 4.27
N GLU A 429 28.84 -34.02 3.50
CA GLU A 429 27.69 -34.85 3.92
C GLU A 429 28.12 -36.29 4.21
N GLU A 430 29.21 -36.75 3.61
CA GLU A 430 29.91 -38.01 3.95
C GLU A 430 30.28 -38.12 5.43
N GLY A 431 30.76 -37.02 6.05
CA GLY A 431 31.08 -36.97 7.48
C GLY A 431 29.84 -36.98 8.38
N ARG A 432 28.70 -36.50 7.87
CA ARG A 432 27.40 -36.57 8.57
C ARG A 432 26.80 -37.97 8.44
N GLU A 433 26.82 -38.58 7.27
CA GLU A 433 26.37 -39.96 7.05
C GLU A 433 27.20 -40.96 7.89
N ALA A 434 28.51 -40.76 8.01
CA ALA A 434 29.36 -41.55 8.89
C ALA A 434 28.95 -41.45 10.37
N LEU A 435 28.49 -40.29 10.84
CA LEU A 435 28.00 -40.10 12.22
C LEU A 435 26.72 -40.92 12.47
N PHE A 436 25.84 -41.03 11.47
CA PHE A 436 24.60 -41.80 11.56
C PHE A 436 24.80 -43.32 11.44
N ARG A 437 26.03 -43.82 11.25
CA ARG A 437 26.36 -45.25 11.40
C ARG A 437 26.40 -45.69 12.87
N HIS A 438 26.57 -44.77 13.81
CA HIS A 438 26.66 -45.09 15.24
C HIS A 438 25.27 -45.12 15.92
N PRO A 439 24.87 -46.21 16.62
CA PRO A 439 23.53 -46.34 17.24
C PRO A 439 23.20 -45.23 18.24
N LEU A 440 24.17 -44.82 19.08
CA LEU A 440 23.97 -43.72 20.03
C LEU A 440 23.72 -42.38 19.34
N ALA A 441 24.40 -42.09 18.23
CA ALA A 441 24.19 -40.85 17.48
C ALA A 441 22.79 -40.82 16.86
N ARG A 442 22.33 -41.93 16.27
CA ARG A 442 20.95 -42.09 15.78
C ARG A 442 19.90 -41.92 16.89
N ARG A 443 20.21 -42.31 18.13
CA ARG A 443 19.31 -42.20 19.28
C ARG A 443 19.26 -40.79 19.88
N LEU A 444 20.40 -40.11 20.01
CA LEU A 444 20.51 -38.81 20.68
C LEU A 444 20.26 -37.62 19.75
N TRP A 445 20.57 -37.75 18.46
CA TRP A 445 20.46 -36.64 17.51
C TRP A 445 19.04 -36.04 17.41
N PRO A 446 17.93 -36.82 17.38
CA PRO A 446 16.58 -36.26 17.39
C PRO A 446 16.26 -35.43 18.64
N TRP A 447 16.83 -35.79 19.79
CA TRP A 447 16.68 -35.01 21.03
C TRP A 447 17.42 -33.68 20.96
N LEU A 448 18.61 -33.66 20.34
CA LEU A 448 19.34 -32.42 20.11
C LEU A 448 18.59 -31.49 19.15
N VAL A 449 18.05 -32.03 18.05
CA VAL A 449 17.21 -31.26 17.10
C VAL A 449 15.96 -30.72 17.80
N TRP A 450 15.29 -31.55 18.60
CA TRP A 450 14.13 -31.12 19.38
C TRP A 450 14.45 -29.95 20.31
N LEU A 451 15.51 -30.06 21.11
CA LEU A 451 15.90 -29.03 22.08
C LEU A 451 16.29 -27.73 21.36
N ASP A 452 17.10 -27.85 20.31
CA ASP A 452 17.57 -26.72 19.50
C ASP A 452 16.41 -25.92 18.89
N LEU A 453 15.53 -26.62 18.17
CA LEU A 453 14.40 -25.99 17.49
C LEU A 453 13.36 -25.45 18.48
N THR A 454 13.09 -26.16 19.58
CA THR A 454 12.12 -25.68 20.58
C THR A 454 12.59 -24.35 21.21
N CYS A 455 13.88 -24.24 21.55
CA CYS A 455 14.45 -22.98 22.04
C CYS A 455 14.39 -21.87 20.97
N GLN A 456 14.75 -22.21 19.73
CA GLN A 456 14.71 -21.26 18.62
C GLN A 456 13.27 -20.76 18.36
N TYR A 457 12.29 -21.65 18.36
CA TYR A 457 10.88 -21.33 18.11
C TYR A 457 10.24 -20.59 19.28
N ALA A 458 10.60 -20.88 20.52
CA ALA A 458 10.15 -20.10 21.67
C ALA A 458 10.50 -18.61 21.51
N TYR A 459 11.74 -18.31 21.11
CA TYR A 459 12.22 -16.93 20.96
C TYR A 459 11.82 -16.28 19.63
N ARG A 460 11.98 -16.98 18.49
CA ARG A 460 11.79 -16.40 17.16
C ARG A 460 10.36 -16.49 16.62
N VAL A 461 9.54 -17.40 17.15
CA VAL A 461 8.18 -17.63 16.65
C VAL A 461 7.15 -17.30 17.73
N ARG A 462 7.18 -17.98 18.87
CA ARG A 462 6.17 -17.84 19.93
C ARG A 462 6.14 -16.43 20.52
N TRP A 463 7.30 -15.86 20.84
CA TRP A 463 7.35 -14.50 21.39
C TRP A 463 6.81 -13.42 20.42
N PRO A 464 7.19 -13.39 19.13
CA PRO A 464 6.56 -12.49 18.17
C PRO A 464 5.06 -12.69 17.99
N LEU A 465 4.57 -13.93 17.96
CA LEU A 465 3.14 -14.23 17.88
C LEU A 465 2.38 -13.68 19.09
N LEU A 466 2.92 -13.81 20.31
CA LEU A 466 2.31 -13.24 21.53
C LEU A 466 2.20 -11.70 21.47
N ARG A 467 3.06 -11.03 20.70
CA ARG A 467 3.00 -9.58 20.46
C ARG A 467 2.07 -9.19 19.30
N GLY A 468 1.36 -10.15 18.72
CA GLY A 468 0.47 -9.96 17.58
C GLY A 468 1.17 -10.00 16.22
N ASN A 469 2.47 -10.28 16.12
CA ASN A 469 3.12 -10.28 14.80
C ASN A 469 2.62 -11.46 13.94
N VAL A 470 2.60 -11.23 12.63
CA VAL A 470 2.60 -12.33 11.67
C VAL A 470 4.03 -12.87 11.56
N VAL A 471 4.18 -14.19 11.58
CA VAL A 471 5.46 -14.88 11.43
C VAL A 471 5.37 -15.81 10.23
N VAL A 472 6.23 -15.59 9.24
CA VAL A 472 6.36 -16.44 8.06
C VAL A 472 7.66 -17.23 8.21
N CYS A 473 7.52 -18.53 8.42
CA CYS A 473 8.63 -19.45 8.57
C CYS A 473 9.04 -20.05 7.22
N ASP A 474 10.27 -19.78 6.79
CA ASP A 474 10.95 -20.59 5.77
C ASP A 474 11.59 -21.77 6.50
N ARG A 475 10.96 -22.93 6.32
CA ARG A 475 11.12 -24.17 7.08
C ARG A 475 10.62 -24.09 8.50
N TYR A 476 9.90 -25.12 8.93
CA TYR A 476 9.36 -25.22 10.28
C TYR A 476 9.27 -26.68 10.76
N LEU A 477 8.23 -27.03 11.51
CA LEU A 477 8.02 -28.37 12.09
C LEU A 477 8.05 -29.48 11.03
N LEU A 478 7.42 -29.27 9.88
CA LEU A 478 7.36 -30.26 8.81
C LEU A 478 8.76 -30.56 8.25
N ASP A 479 9.58 -29.54 7.97
CA ASP A 479 10.95 -29.71 7.47
C ASP A 479 11.85 -30.40 8.50
N ALA A 480 11.70 -30.06 9.78
CA ALA A 480 12.45 -30.72 10.85
C ALA A 480 12.11 -32.22 10.91
N LEU A 481 10.84 -32.58 10.79
CA LEU A 481 10.38 -33.98 10.78
C LEU A 481 10.80 -34.72 9.50
N ALA A 482 10.73 -34.07 8.34
CA ALA A 482 11.16 -34.64 7.07
C ALA A 482 12.68 -34.87 7.06
N GLU A 483 13.49 -33.91 7.55
CA GLU A 483 14.94 -34.09 7.69
C GLU A 483 15.28 -35.18 8.72
N MET A 484 14.56 -35.23 9.85
CA MET A 484 14.77 -36.29 10.83
C MET A 484 14.44 -37.68 10.28
N GLY A 485 13.28 -37.84 9.65
CA GLY A 485 12.86 -39.10 9.05
C GLY A 485 13.79 -39.53 7.91
N ALA A 486 14.22 -38.61 7.05
CA ALA A 486 15.08 -38.92 5.91
C ALA A 486 16.47 -39.39 6.35
N ARG A 487 17.07 -38.71 7.34
CA ARG A 487 18.40 -39.08 7.87
C ARG A 487 18.37 -40.36 8.73
N LEU A 488 17.24 -40.64 9.37
CA LEU A 488 17.05 -41.86 10.15
C LEU A 488 16.48 -43.03 9.34
N GLU A 489 16.08 -42.80 8.09
CA GLU A 489 15.36 -43.78 7.27
C GLU A 489 14.11 -44.33 7.98
N ASP A 490 13.39 -43.43 8.65
CA ASP A 490 12.23 -43.77 9.48
C ASP A 490 10.97 -43.04 8.99
N ALA A 491 10.18 -43.73 8.16
CA ALA A 491 8.88 -43.25 7.71
C ALA A 491 7.85 -43.09 8.86
N GLY A 492 8.11 -43.73 10.01
CA GLY A 492 7.31 -43.66 11.22
C GLY A 492 7.74 -42.57 12.19
N ILE A 493 8.50 -41.55 11.75
CA ILE A 493 9.13 -40.54 12.62
C ILE A 493 8.17 -39.90 13.65
N LEU A 494 6.90 -39.70 13.29
CA LEU A 494 5.86 -39.14 14.18
C LEU A 494 5.60 -39.98 15.44
N ARG A 495 5.96 -41.27 15.45
CA ARG A 495 5.81 -42.15 16.62
C ARG A 495 6.89 -41.91 17.67
N ARG A 496 8.02 -41.31 17.29
CA ARG A 496 9.14 -41.04 18.21
C ARG A 496 8.77 -39.92 19.19
N LEU A 497 9.12 -40.11 20.46
CA LEU A 497 8.93 -39.10 21.52
C LEU A 497 9.48 -37.71 21.16
N PRO A 498 10.73 -37.53 20.66
CA PRO A 498 11.23 -36.19 20.32
C PRO A 498 10.40 -35.49 19.25
N ALA A 499 9.89 -36.22 18.25
CA ALA A 499 9.00 -35.68 17.22
C ALA A 499 7.65 -35.24 17.82
N ARG A 500 7.06 -36.06 18.70
CA ARG A 500 5.80 -35.74 19.39
C ARG A 500 5.94 -34.52 20.29
N LEU A 501 7.04 -34.42 21.04
CA LEU A 501 7.33 -33.27 21.88
C LEU A 501 7.58 -32.00 21.06
N LEU A 502 8.25 -32.11 19.90
CA LEU A 502 8.46 -30.98 19.00
C LEU A 502 7.12 -30.40 18.53
N LEU A 503 6.19 -31.27 18.10
CA LEU A 503 4.85 -30.86 17.67
C LEU A 503 3.97 -30.33 18.81
N TRP A 504 4.18 -30.81 20.04
CA TRP A 504 3.36 -30.44 21.20
C TRP A 504 3.78 -29.10 21.82
N LEU A 505 5.09 -28.82 21.92
CA LEU A 505 5.61 -27.61 22.59
C LEU A 505 5.58 -26.35 21.72
N ASN A 506 5.47 -26.52 20.40
CA ASN A 506 5.60 -25.43 19.44
C ASN A 506 4.25 -25.10 18.79
N PRO A 507 4.00 -23.81 18.48
CA PRO A 507 2.74 -23.39 17.87
C PRO A 507 2.54 -24.07 16.52
N ARG A 508 1.31 -24.55 16.25
CA ARG A 508 0.95 -25.07 14.93
C ARG A 508 0.74 -23.90 13.97
N PRO A 509 1.23 -23.98 12.71
CA PRO A 509 0.94 -22.96 11.72
C PRO A 509 -0.56 -22.93 11.42
N GLN A 510 -1.14 -21.73 11.28
CA GLN A 510 -2.51 -21.56 10.80
C GLN A 510 -2.61 -21.87 9.30
N ARG A 511 -1.52 -21.65 8.56
CA ARG A 511 -1.37 -22.02 7.15
C ARG A 511 0.00 -22.65 6.94
N GLY A 512 0.02 -23.88 6.44
CA GLY A 512 1.25 -24.59 6.09
C GLY A 512 1.22 -24.95 4.61
N PHE A 513 2.30 -24.67 3.89
CA PHE A 513 2.42 -24.96 2.47
C PHE A 513 3.67 -25.80 2.18
N VAL A 514 3.55 -26.75 1.27
CA VAL A 514 4.68 -27.51 0.71
C VAL A 514 4.81 -27.17 -0.75
N LEU A 515 5.94 -26.57 -1.14
CA LEU A 515 6.28 -26.36 -2.55
C LEU A 515 6.87 -27.67 -3.09
N ALA A 516 6.05 -28.42 -3.82
CA ALA A 516 6.42 -29.68 -4.44
C ALA A 516 7.20 -29.41 -5.73
N VAL A 517 8.46 -29.84 -5.78
CA VAL A 517 9.34 -29.73 -6.95
C VAL A 517 10.12 -31.03 -7.04
N ASP A 518 10.33 -31.54 -8.26
CA ASP A 518 11.23 -32.68 -8.44
C ASP A 518 12.62 -32.37 -7.83
N PRO A 519 13.16 -33.24 -6.95
CA PRO A 519 14.43 -32.98 -6.27
C PRO A 519 15.62 -32.74 -7.21
N LYS A 520 15.64 -33.35 -8.41
CA LYS A 520 16.69 -33.13 -9.41
C LYS A 520 16.55 -31.73 -10.00
N LYS A 521 15.34 -31.32 -10.37
CA LYS A 521 15.07 -29.96 -10.89
C LYS A 521 15.38 -28.89 -9.84
N ALA A 522 14.93 -29.08 -8.59
CA ALA A 522 15.19 -28.16 -7.50
C ALA A 522 16.69 -27.97 -7.25
N ARG A 523 17.45 -29.06 -7.31
CA ARG A 523 18.91 -29.04 -7.13
C ARG A 523 19.63 -28.36 -8.31
N ALA A 524 19.16 -28.56 -9.53
CA ALA A 524 19.70 -27.91 -10.73
C ALA A 524 19.51 -26.37 -10.71
N ARG A 525 18.50 -25.86 -9.99
CA ARG A 525 18.28 -24.41 -9.78
C ARG A 525 19.33 -23.78 -8.84
N GLN A 526 20.17 -24.57 -8.18
CA GLN A 526 21.15 -24.09 -7.20
C GLN A 526 22.58 -24.16 -7.74
N PRO A 527 23.40 -23.12 -7.53
CA PRO A 527 24.85 -23.20 -7.72
C PRO A 527 25.43 -24.39 -6.96
N ALA A 528 26.44 -25.05 -7.54
CA ALA A 528 27.02 -26.27 -6.99
C ALA A 528 27.53 -26.08 -5.54
N GLU A 529 28.04 -24.89 -5.22
CA GLU A 529 28.53 -24.54 -3.87
C GLU A 529 27.42 -24.42 -2.82
N LEU A 530 26.18 -24.15 -3.26
CA LEU A 530 25.01 -23.98 -2.40
C LEU A 530 24.16 -25.26 -2.29
N GLN A 531 24.48 -26.30 -3.07
CA GLN A 531 23.78 -27.58 -3.00
C GLN A 531 24.08 -28.28 -1.67
N GLN A 532 23.02 -28.63 -0.95
CA GLN A 532 23.13 -29.29 0.35
C GLN A 532 22.58 -30.72 0.26
N GLY A 533 23.14 -31.64 1.05
CA GLY A 533 22.72 -33.05 1.00
C GLY A 533 23.14 -33.78 -0.27
N THR A 534 22.83 -35.08 -0.34
CA THR A 534 22.86 -35.88 -1.57
C THR A 534 21.51 -35.84 -2.27
N LEU A 535 21.46 -36.17 -3.57
CA LEU A 535 20.18 -36.29 -4.28
C LEU A 535 19.25 -37.33 -3.61
N GLY A 536 19.81 -38.46 -3.16
CA GLY A 536 19.04 -39.48 -2.45
C GLY A 536 18.47 -39.00 -1.11
N LEU A 537 19.13 -38.08 -0.41
CA LEU A 537 18.56 -37.44 0.78
C LEU A 537 17.37 -36.54 0.41
N ALA A 538 17.51 -35.75 -0.65
CA ALA A 538 16.44 -34.85 -1.11
C ALA A 538 15.21 -35.62 -1.60
N GLN A 539 15.40 -36.78 -2.26
CA GLN A 539 14.31 -37.69 -2.66
C GLN A 539 13.56 -38.24 -1.45
N ARG A 540 14.27 -38.76 -0.44
CA ARG A 540 13.65 -39.23 0.81
C ARG A 540 12.92 -38.11 1.56
N GLN A 541 13.44 -36.89 1.54
CA GLN A 541 12.75 -35.74 2.12
C GLN A 541 11.45 -35.41 1.37
N ALA A 542 11.45 -35.44 0.03
CA ALA A 542 10.26 -35.23 -0.78
C ALA A 542 9.16 -36.27 -0.50
N GLU A 543 9.53 -37.55 -0.41
CA GLU A 543 8.62 -38.64 -0.03
C GLU A 543 7.99 -38.39 1.35
N LEU A 544 8.81 -37.99 2.33
CA LEU A 544 8.32 -37.67 3.67
C LEU A 544 7.43 -36.43 3.70
N TYR A 545 7.72 -35.40 2.89
CA TYR A 545 6.83 -34.25 2.78
C TYR A 545 5.43 -34.68 2.33
N ASN A 546 5.32 -35.53 1.31
CA ASN A 546 4.03 -36.02 0.81
C ASN A 546 3.22 -36.77 1.90
N VAL A 547 3.89 -37.60 2.68
CA VAL A 547 3.24 -38.36 3.78
C VAL A 547 2.88 -37.46 4.96
N LEU A 548 3.77 -36.55 5.33
CA LEU A 548 3.61 -35.72 6.53
C LEU A 548 2.69 -34.51 6.29
N ALA A 549 2.62 -33.99 5.07
CA ALA A 549 1.78 -32.83 4.74
C ALA A 549 0.31 -33.11 5.06
N GLY A 550 -0.24 -34.22 4.56
CA GLY A 550 -1.64 -34.61 4.84
C GLY A 550 -1.91 -34.84 6.33
N LYS A 551 -0.95 -35.41 7.07
CA LYS A 551 -1.09 -35.66 8.52
C LYS A 551 -1.03 -34.39 9.37
N LEU A 552 -0.31 -33.37 8.91
CA LEU A 552 -0.11 -32.11 9.62
C LEU A 552 -0.99 -30.97 9.09
N GLY A 553 -1.82 -31.23 8.07
CA GLY A 553 -2.72 -30.25 7.48
C GLY A 553 -2.01 -29.19 6.62
N TYR A 554 -0.87 -29.54 6.02
CA TYR A 554 -0.19 -28.67 5.06
C TYR A 554 -0.78 -28.87 3.66
N GLN A 555 -0.98 -27.77 2.94
CA GLN A 555 -1.40 -27.75 1.55
C GLN A 555 -0.18 -27.96 0.65
N VAL A 556 -0.29 -28.88 -0.31
CA VAL A 556 0.73 -29.08 -1.33
C VAL A 556 0.43 -28.14 -2.49
N ILE A 557 1.42 -27.34 -2.89
CA ILE A 557 1.37 -26.44 -4.04
C ILE A 557 2.38 -26.96 -5.06
N ASP A 558 2.01 -26.95 -6.33
CA ASP A 558 2.95 -27.20 -7.42
C ASP A 558 3.99 -26.07 -7.48
N GLY A 559 5.24 -26.40 -7.13
CA GLY A 559 6.36 -25.47 -7.17
C GLY A 559 7.13 -25.48 -8.49
N GLU A 560 6.66 -26.26 -9.48
CA GLU A 560 7.18 -26.26 -10.85
C GLU A 560 6.51 -25.20 -11.73
N ASP A 561 5.34 -24.70 -11.31
CA ASP A 561 4.65 -23.57 -11.92
C ASP A 561 5.47 -22.27 -11.85
N GLU A 562 5.08 -21.26 -12.62
CA GLU A 562 5.75 -19.97 -12.63
C GLU A 562 5.79 -19.37 -11.22
N ALA A 563 6.97 -18.90 -10.80
CA ALA A 563 7.19 -18.39 -9.45
C ALA A 563 6.23 -17.24 -9.11
N GLU A 564 5.86 -16.44 -10.12
CA GLU A 564 4.87 -15.38 -10.00
C GLU A 564 3.48 -15.93 -9.67
N HIS A 565 2.99 -16.91 -10.44
CA HIS A 565 1.68 -17.52 -10.21
C HIS A 565 1.56 -18.15 -8.81
N VAL A 566 2.60 -18.88 -8.39
CA VAL A 566 2.69 -19.46 -7.04
C VAL A 566 2.63 -18.37 -5.97
N SER A 567 3.36 -17.27 -6.18
CA SER A 567 3.40 -16.15 -5.24
C SER A 567 2.04 -15.49 -5.09
N ASP A 568 1.40 -15.18 -6.22
CA ASP A 568 0.14 -14.45 -6.24
C ASP A 568 -0.98 -15.24 -5.58
N THR A 569 -1.03 -16.54 -5.86
CA THR A 569 -1.99 -17.45 -5.23
C THR A 569 -1.76 -17.50 -3.72
N LEU A 570 -0.50 -17.67 -3.29
CA LEU A 570 -0.14 -17.77 -1.88
C LEU A 570 -0.42 -16.46 -1.12
N VAL A 571 -0.02 -15.32 -1.68
CA VAL A 571 -0.25 -13.98 -1.11
C VAL A 571 -1.74 -13.71 -0.98
N TYR A 572 -2.51 -13.95 -2.05
CA TYR A 572 -3.95 -13.72 -2.03
C TYR A 572 -4.67 -14.62 -1.01
N GLU A 573 -4.38 -15.92 -0.99
CA GLU A 573 -5.01 -16.88 -0.07
C GLU A 573 -4.71 -16.52 1.40
N VAL A 574 -3.44 -16.25 1.71
CA VAL A 574 -3.00 -15.95 3.07
C VAL A 574 -3.55 -14.61 3.55
N LEU A 575 -3.42 -13.54 2.76
CA LEU A 575 -3.91 -12.22 3.15
C LEU A 575 -5.45 -12.18 3.25
N SER A 576 -6.16 -12.77 2.29
CA SER A 576 -7.62 -12.83 2.33
C SER A 576 -8.11 -13.62 3.55
N GLY A 577 -7.47 -14.75 3.85
CA GLY A 577 -7.75 -15.52 5.05
C GLY A 577 -7.44 -14.76 6.34
N TYR A 578 -6.35 -14.01 6.38
CA TYR A 578 -5.97 -13.15 7.51
C TYR A 578 -7.02 -12.05 7.75
N PHE A 579 -7.39 -11.32 6.69
CA PHE A 579 -8.32 -10.20 6.82
C PHE A 579 -9.77 -10.65 7.07
N ALA A 580 -10.20 -11.79 6.52
CA ALA A 580 -11.51 -12.37 6.84
C ALA A 580 -11.68 -12.66 8.35
N GLY A 581 -10.59 -13.04 9.02
CA GLY A 581 -10.51 -13.29 10.46
C GLY A 581 -10.06 -12.08 11.29
N PHE A 582 -9.95 -10.89 10.72
CA PHE A 582 -9.36 -9.73 11.40
C PHE A 582 -10.26 -9.22 12.54
N ARG A 583 -9.96 -9.68 13.75
CA ARG A 583 -10.62 -9.25 14.98
C ARG A 583 -9.57 -8.99 16.04
N THR A 584 -9.72 -7.87 16.76
CA THR A 584 -8.82 -7.52 17.85
C THR A 584 -9.62 -7.17 19.10
N ALA A 585 -9.07 -7.45 20.29
CA ALA A 585 -9.72 -7.11 21.55
C ALA A 585 -9.96 -5.60 21.69
N LEU A 586 -9.03 -4.79 21.16
CA LEU A 586 -9.15 -3.34 21.14
C LEU A 586 -10.32 -2.88 20.25
N ASN A 587 -10.49 -3.48 19.07
CA ASN A 587 -11.60 -3.12 18.16
C ASN A 587 -12.94 -3.57 18.72
N ALA A 588 -12.99 -4.71 19.42
CA ALA A 588 -14.18 -5.13 20.15
C ALA A 588 -14.54 -4.16 21.29
N LEU A 589 -13.54 -3.71 22.07
CA LEU A 589 -13.74 -2.77 23.18
C LEU A 589 -14.23 -1.40 22.70
N LEU A 590 -13.72 -0.93 21.56
CA LEU A 590 -14.08 0.38 21.00
C LEU A 590 -15.31 0.34 20.07
N LEU A 591 -15.97 -0.81 19.92
CA LEU A 591 -17.06 -1.03 18.97
C LEU A 591 -16.69 -0.58 17.53
N SER A 592 -15.41 -0.63 17.20
CA SER A 592 -14.92 -0.28 15.87
C SER A 592 -15.43 -1.30 14.86
N ASN A 593 -16.28 -0.84 13.94
CA ASN A 593 -16.64 -1.53 12.70
C ASN A 593 -17.43 -2.86 12.80
N PRO A 594 -18.61 -2.89 13.47
CA PRO A 594 -19.45 -4.10 13.52
C PRO A 594 -19.93 -4.57 12.13
N LYS A 595 -20.02 -3.67 11.14
CA LYS A 595 -20.53 -3.96 9.78
C LYS A 595 -19.47 -4.47 8.77
N GLN A 596 -18.18 -4.13 8.96
CA GLN A 596 -17.09 -4.67 8.11
C GLN A 596 -16.84 -6.18 8.31
N CYS A 597 -17.48 -6.78 9.32
CA CYS A 597 -17.35 -8.18 9.67
C CYS A 597 -18.22 -9.14 8.82
N SER A 598 -18.92 -8.67 7.78
CA SER A 598 -19.68 -9.57 6.91
C SER A 598 -18.76 -10.62 6.25
N ALA A 599 -19.15 -11.88 6.43
CA ALA A 599 -18.42 -13.07 6.00
C ALA A 599 -18.71 -13.39 4.53
N GLY A 600 -18.38 -12.46 3.62
CA GLY A 600 -18.34 -12.78 2.20
C GLY A 600 -17.15 -13.69 1.91
N ARG A 601 -17.36 -15.02 1.94
CA ARG A 601 -16.35 -16.04 1.60
C ARG A 601 -16.33 -16.38 0.10
N GLU A 602 -16.85 -15.50 -0.74
CA GLU A 602 -16.79 -15.69 -2.20
C GLU A 602 -15.41 -15.25 -2.70
N TYR A 603 -14.49 -16.22 -2.74
CA TYR A 603 -13.18 -16.09 -3.36
C TYR A 603 -13.19 -16.83 -4.71
N PRO A 604 -12.46 -16.35 -5.72
CA PRO A 604 -12.35 -17.06 -6.98
C PRO A 604 -11.54 -18.36 -6.78
N PRO A 605 -11.86 -19.45 -7.49
CA PRO A 605 -11.05 -20.67 -7.45
C PRO A 605 -9.67 -20.46 -8.09
N HIS A 606 -9.58 -19.56 -9.07
CA HIS A 606 -8.34 -19.18 -9.75
C HIS A 606 -8.29 -17.66 -9.90
N LEU A 607 -7.11 -17.07 -9.74
CA LEU A 607 -6.92 -15.65 -9.97
C LEU A 607 -7.06 -15.33 -11.48
N PRO A 608 -7.64 -14.18 -11.85
CA PRO A 608 -7.71 -13.78 -13.25
C PRO A 608 -6.30 -13.60 -13.83
N PRO A 609 -6.12 -13.84 -15.15
CA PRO A 609 -4.84 -13.62 -15.81
C PRO A 609 -4.44 -12.15 -15.72
N ARG A 610 -3.13 -11.90 -15.79
CA ARG A 610 -2.59 -10.54 -15.73
C ARG A 610 -2.97 -9.77 -17.01
N PRO A 611 -3.49 -8.54 -16.90
CA PRO A 611 -3.83 -7.75 -18.07
C PRO A 611 -2.55 -7.21 -18.73
N ALA A 612 -2.58 -7.02 -20.04
CA ALA A 612 -1.53 -6.29 -20.74
C ALA A 612 -1.49 -4.82 -20.26
N PRO A 613 -0.31 -4.19 -20.09
CA PRO A 613 -0.22 -2.78 -19.71
C PRO A 613 -1.01 -1.88 -20.67
N MET A 614 -1.71 -0.89 -20.12
CA MET A 614 -2.52 0.06 -20.88
C MET A 614 -1.88 1.46 -20.82
N PRO A 615 -1.00 1.81 -21.77
CA PRO A 615 -0.28 3.09 -21.73
C PRO A 615 -1.24 4.26 -21.88
N PHE A 616 -0.86 5.41 -21.32
CA PHE A 616 -1.58 6.66 -21.56
C PHE A 616 -1.33 7.12 -23.01
N PRO A 617 -2.35 7.27 -23.86
CA PRO A 617 -2.18 7.64 -25.26
C PRO A 617 -1.95 9.16 -25.41
N TRP A 618 -0.83 9.69 -24.89
CA TRP A 618 -0.53 11.13 -24.94
C TRP A 618 0.24 11.59 -26.18
N ARG A 619 0.92 10.66 -26.87
CA ARG A 619 1.68 10.99 -28.09
C ARG A 619 0.83 11.01 -29.37
N GLU A 620 -0.38 10.46 -29.32
CA GLU A 620 -1.27 10.31 -30.48
C GLU A 620 -2.51 11.20 -30.42
N GLN A 621 -2.77 11.83 -29.27
CA GLN A 621 -3.87 12.77 -29.07
C GLN A 621 -3.32 14.03 -28.40
N PRO A 622 -3.00 15.10 -29.15
CA PRO A 622 -2.81 16.40 -28.51
C PRO A 622 -4.12 16.71 -27.78
N CYS A 623 -4.05 16.97 -26.47
CA CYS A 623 -5.19 17.51 -25.73
C CYS A 623 -5.59 18.81 -26.43
N ALA A 624 -6.64 18.75 -27.25
CA ALA A 624 -7.16 19.94 -27.89
C ALA A 624 -7.62 20.89 -26.76
N PRO A 625 -7.24 22.19 -26.79
CA PRO A 625 -7.98 23.16 -26.02
C PRO A 625 -9.43 23.11 -26.53
N GLU A 626 -10.37 22.72 -25.67
CA GLU A 626 -11.80 22.66 -26.00
C GLU A 626 -12.32 24.07 -26.31
N ASP A 627 -12.24 24.48 -27.58
CA ASP A 627 -13.09 25.52 -28.15
C ASP A 627 -14.51 24.96 -28.31
N HIS A 628 -15.23 24.82 -27.20
CA HIS A 628 -16.67 24.54 -27.23
C HIS A 628 -17.42 25.50 -26.32
N ILE A 629 -17.65 26.70 -26.86
CA ILE A 629 -18.75 27.59 -26.50
C ILE A 629 -19.86 27.34 -27.54
N PRO A 630 -21.12 27.05 -27.15
CA PRO A 630 -22.26 27.64 -27.82
C PRO A 630 -22.54 29.05 -27.29
#